data_AF-A0A7J3M3L5-F1
#
_entry.id   AF-A0A7J3M3L5-F1
#
_cell.length_a   1.000
_cell.length_b   1.000
_cell.length_c   1.000
_cell.angle_alpha   90.00
_cell.angle_beta   90.00
_cell.angle_gamma   90.00
#
_symmetry.space_group_name_H-M   'P 1'
#
loop_
_entity.id
_entity.type
_entity.pdbx_description
1 polymer ?
#
loop_
_entity_poly.entity_id
_entity_poly.type
_entity_poly.pdbx_seq_one_letter_code
_entity_poly.pdbx_strand_id
1 'polypeptide(L)'
;MSELPPQLQNLIAQLQQVQQQLQLVITQKAQLEALLEEAKQALGEVQNVDENTPIYKTVGSILVKESKEKIVKELTEKVDSYDIRIKTLTRQEERLRERFAELQKKIQGMLGQQAG
;
A
#
# COMPACT_ATOMS: atom_id res chain seq x y z
N MET A 1 4.06 -32.03 -27.83
CA MET A 1 3.67 -30.95 -26.90
C MET A 1 3.20 -29.81 -27.77
N SER A 2 1.89 -29.58 -27.86
CA SER A 2 1.34 -28.49 -28.68
C SER A 2 1.80 -27.17 -28.08
N GLU A 3 2.63 -26.42 -28.80
CA GLU A 3 3.05 -25.10 -28.37
C GLU A 3 1.81 -24.21 -28.21
N LEU A 4 1.73 -23.49 -27.09
CA LEU A 4 0.64 -22.55 -26.85
C LEU A 4 0.64 -21.49 -27.97
N PRO A 5 -0.52 -21.04 -28.47
CA PRO A 5 -0.56 -19.99 -29.48
C PRO A 5 0.19 -18.73 -29.00
N PRO A 6 0.92 -18.03 -29.88
CA PRO A 6 1.68 -16.83 -29.50
C PRO A 6 0.83 -15.76 -28.78
N GLN A 7 -0.44 -15.64 -29.14
CA GLN A 7 -1.39 -14.74 -28.47
C GLN A 7 -1.65 -15.14 -27.02
N LEU A 8 -1.80 -16.44 -26.75
CA LEU A 8 -2.01 -16.97 -25.41
C LEU A 8 -0.75 -16.80 -24.54
N GLN A 9 0.43 -17.04 -25.12
CA GLN A 9 1.71 -16.78 -24.44
C GLN A 9 1.84 -15.31 -24.01
N ASN A 10 1.50 -14.38 -24.91
CA ASN A 10 1.51 -12.94 -24.60
C ASN A 10 0.53 -12.56 -23.47
N LEU A 11 -0.68 -13.15 -23.46
CA LEU A 11 -1.64 -12.90 -22.38
C LEU A 11 -1.16 -13.42 -21.03
N ILE A 12 -0.52 -14.60 -21.01
CA ILE A 12 0.08 -15.16 -19.80
C ILE A 12 1.20 -14.26 -19.27
N ALA A 13 2.08 -13.77 -20.16
CA ALA A 13 3.14 -12.83 -19.78
C ALA A 13 2.57 -11.54 -19.19
N GLN A 14 1.51 -10.98 -19.78
CA GLN A 14 0.83 -9.80 -19.22
C GLN A 14 0.18 -10.09 -17.86
N LEU A 15 -0.45 -11.25 -17.69
CA LEU A 15 -1.05 -11.66 -16.42
C LEU A 15 0.02 -11.75 -15.32
N GLN A 16 1.16 -12.38 -15.61
CA GLN A 16 2.29 -12.46 -14.67
C GLN A 16 2.83 -11.08 -14.30
N GLN A 17 2.95 -10.16 -15.27
CA GLN A 17 3.37 -8.79 -14.99
C GLN A 17 2.37 -8.06 -14.07
N VAL A 18 1.06 -8.19 -14.32
CA VAL A 18 0.02 -7.60 -13.45
C VAL A 18 0.07 -8.22 -12.05
N GLN A 19 0.31 -9.52 -11.93
CA GLN A 19 0.45 -10.20 -10.65
C GLN A 19 1.63 -9.65 -9.83
N GLN A 20 2.79 -9.44 -10.46
CA GLN A 20 3.97 -8.85 -9.80
C GLN A 20 3.70 -7.42 -9.33
N GLN A 21 3.06 -6.60 -10.18
CA GLN A 21 2.69 -5.23 -9.82
C GLN A 21 1.69 -5.19 -8.65
N LEU A 22 0.69 -6.08 -8.67
CA LEU A 22 -0.29 -6.20 -7.60
C LEU A 22 0.38 -6.56 -6.28
N GLN A 23 1.30 -7.54 -6.29
CA GLN A 23 2.05 -7.93 -5.09
C GLN A 23 2.85 -6.75 -4.51
N LEU A 24 3.50 -5.95 -5.35
CA LEU A 24 4.24 -4.77 -4.92
C LEU A 24 3.32 -3.73 -4.25
N VAL A 25 2.18 -3.43 -4.87
CA VAL A 25 1.21 -2.45 -4.34
C VAL A 25 0.64 -2.92 -2.99
N ILE A 26 0.28 -4.19 -2.86
CA ILE A 26 -0.23 -4.77 -1.60
C ILE A 26 0.83 -4.64 -0.49
N THR A 27 2.08 -5.00 -0.78
CA THR A 27 3.17 -4.90 0.21
C THR A 27 3.42 -3.45 0.64
N GLN A 28 3.45 -2.50 -0.30
CA GLN A 28 3.64 -1.09 0.03
C GLN A 28 2.47 -0.53 0.85
N LYS A 29 1.23 -0.92 0.52
CA LYS A 29 0.04 -0.51 1.25
C LYS A 29 0.07 -1.02 2.70
N ALA A 30 0.36 -2.31 2.91
CA ALA A 30 0.44 -2.91 4.24
C ALA A 30 1.52 -2.24 5.11
N GLN A 31 2.67 -1.88 4.53
CA GLN A 31 3.72 -1.13 5.23
C GLN A 31 3.24 0.25 5.69
N LEU A 32 2.50 0.97 4.83
CA LEU A 32 1.95 2.28 5.19
C LEU A 32 0.82 2.18 6.21
N GLU A 33 -0.03 1.15 6.15
CA GLU A 33 -1.07 0.90 7.15
C GLU A 33 -0.47 0.68 8.54
N ALA A 34 0.65 -0.05 8.64
CA ALA A 34 1.38 -0.21 9.89
C ALA A 34 1.94 1.13 10.42
N LEU A 35 2.54 1.95 9.54
CA LEU A 35 3.06 3.28 9.89
C LEU A 35 1.95 4.26 10.28
N LEU A 36 0.77 4.15 9.66
CA LEU A 36 -0.41 4.94 10.01
C LEU A 36 -0.90 4.59 11.41
N GLU A 37 -0.99 3.30 11.72
CA GLU A 37 -1.41 2.84 13.05
C GLU A 37 -0.44 3.31 14.13
N GLU A 38 0.88 3.17 13.92
CA GLU A 38 1.90 3.70 14.83
C GLU A 38 1.76 5.21 15.04
N ALA A 39 1.54 5.99 13.97
CA ALA A 39 1.37 7.44 14.05
C ALA A 39 0.08 7.82 14.80
N LYS A 40 -1.02 7.08 14.61
CA LYS A 40 -2.29 7.29 15.32
C LYS A 40 -2.16 6.99 16.81
N GLN A 41 -1.48 5.90 17.17
CA GLN A 41 -1.19 5.56 18.56
C GLN A 41 -0.34 6.65 19.22
N ALA A 42 0.77 7.05 18.58
CA ALA A 42 1.62 8.12 19.11
C ALA A 42 0.86 9.45 19.28
N LEU A 43 -0.02 9.80 18.33
CA LEU A 43 -0.86 11.00 18.42
C LEU A 43 -1.82 10.92 19.61
N GLY A 44 -2.48 9.77 19.79
CA GLY A 44 -3.38 9.53 20.92
C GLY A 44 -2.67 9.64 22.27
N GLU A 45 -1.51 9.00 22.42
CA GLU A 45 -0.71 9.09 23.64
C GLU A 45 -0.29 10.53 23.94
N VAL A 46 0.26 11.24 22.94
CA VAL A 46 0.70 12.63 23.13
C VAL A 46 -0.46 13.56 23.47
N GLN A 47 -1.67 13.33 22.95
CA GLN A 47 -2.83 14.13 23.31
C GLN A 47 -3.26 13.94 24.78
N ASN A 48 -3.06 12.73 25.32
CA ASN A 48 -3.49 12.35 26.67
C ASN A 48 -2.48 12.70 27.78
N VAL A 49 -1.22 12.99 27.46
CA VAL A 49 -0.24 13.39 28.50
C VAL A 49 -0.48 14.80 29.02
N ASP A 50 -0.12 15.04 30.28
CA ASP A 50 -0.19 16.37 30.90
C ASP A 50 0.65 17.40 30.12
N GLU A 51 0.20 18.65 30.08
CA GLU A 51 0.88 19.76 29.38
C GLU A 51 2.33 19.97 29.84
N ASN A 52 2.65 19.63 31.10
CA ASN A 52 3.98 19.77 31.67
C ASN A 52 4.89 18.55 31.40
N THR A 53 4.38 17.50 30.77
CA THR A 53 5.15 16.30 30.45
C THR A 53 6.21 16.64 29.41
N PRO A 54 7.51 16.43 29.68
CA PRO A 54 8.55 16.74 28.72
C PRO A 54 8.52 15.73 27.56
N ILE A 55 8.33 16.21 26.34
CA ILE A 55 8.33 15.40 25.13
C ILE A 55 9.64 15.61 24.37
N TYR A 56 10.25 14.50 23.94
CA TYR A 56 11.48 14.49 23.17
C TYR A 56 11.29 13.78 21.85
N LYS A 57 11.87 14.35 20.80
CA LYS A 57 11.91 13.78 19.45
C LYS A 57 13.32 13.41 19.09
N THR A 58 13.50 12.25 18.47
CA THR A 58 14.78 11.81 17.92
C THR A 58 15.05 12.52 16.59
N VAL A 59 16.24 13.12 16.47
CA VAL A 59 16.75 13.72 15.22
C VAL A 59 18.17 13.19 15.00
N GLY A 60 18.32 12.23 14.08
CA GLY A 60 19.60 11.54 13.91
C GLY A 60 19.99 10.78 15.18
N SER A 61 21.12 11.16 15.79
CA SER A 61 21.62 10.56 17.03
C SER A 61 21.32 11.38 18.29
N ILE A 62 20.53 12.47 18.20
CA ILE A 62 20.22 13.33 19.34
C ILE A 62 18.72 13.34 19.66
N LEU A 63 18.40 13.67 20.90
CA LEU A 63 17.04 13.93 21.36
C LEU A 63 16.85 15.44 21.52
N VAL A 64 15.78 15.97 20.93
CA VAL A 64 15.42 17.39 20.99
C VAL A 64 14.10 17.52 21.74
N LYS A 65 14.09 18.35 22.80
CA LYS A 65 12.85 18.67 23.51
C LYS A 65 11.97 19.51 22.59
N GLU A 66 10.70 19.12 22.47
CA GLU A 66 9.73 19.82 21.62
C GLU A 66 8.43 20.08 22.39
N SER A 67 7.64 21.04 21.92
CA SER A 67 6.33 21.32 22.52
C SER A 67 5.30 20.27 22.10
N LYS A 68 4.38 19.96 23.02
CA LYS A 68 3.23 19.07 22.76
C LYS A 68 2.46 19.51 21.52
N GLU A 69 2.14 20.80 21.41
CA GLU A 69 1.44 21.37 20.26
C GLU A 69 2.13 21.06 18.92
N LYS A 70 3.45 21.24 18.86
CA LYS A 70 4.21 20.98 17.63
C LYS A 70 4.22 19.49 17.28
N ILE A 71 4.41 18.61 18.28
CA ILE A 71 4.38 17.17 18.06
C ILE A 71 2.99 16.69 17.61
N VAL A 72 1.92 17.20 18.22
CA VAL A 72 0.54 16.90 17.81
C VAL A 72 0.32 17.32 16.36
N LYS A 73 0.76 18.52 15.98
CA LYS A 73 0.64 19.02 14.60
C LYS A 73 1.41 18.14 13.61
N GLU A 74 2.67 17.83 13.90
CA GLU A 74 3.51 16.97 13.04
C GLU A 74 2.91 15.56 12.87
N LEU A 75 2.42 14.96 13.96
CA LEU A 75 1.79 13.64 13.91
C LEU A 75 0.47 13.66 13.13
N THR A 76 -0.32 14.73 13.28
CA THR A 76 -1.57 14.92 12.52
C THR A 76 -1.29 15.02 11.02
N GLU A 77 -0.34 15.87 10.62
CA GLU A 77 0.08 16.00 9.22
C GLU A 77 0.60 14.67 8.64
N LYS A 78 1.32 13.89 9.45
CA LYS A 78 1.83 12.56 9.06
C LYS A 78 0.71 11.55 8.86
N VAL A 79 -0.28 11.52 9.76
CA VAL A 79 -1.48 10.69 9.65
C VAL A 79 -2.23 11.02 8.35
N ASP A 80 -2.50 12.30 8.09
CA ASP A 80 -3.19 12.75 6.89
C ASP A 80 -2.44 12.36 5.61
N SER A 81 -1.12 12.53 5.61
CA SER A 81 -0.25 12.15 4.49
C SER A 81 -0.32 10.64 4.19
N TYR A 82 -0.26 9.81 5.23
CA TYR A 82 -0.36 8.36 5.10
C TYR A 82 -1.75 7.92 4.62
N ASP A 83 -2.83 8.49 5.17
CA ASP A 83 -4.20 8.19 4.76
C ASP A 83 -4.43 8.52 3.28
N ILE A 84 -3.93 9.65 2.78
CA ILE A 84 -4.01 10.00 1.35
C ILE A 84 -3.27 8.96 0.50
N ARG A 85 -2.05 8.57 0.90
CA ARG A 85 -1.24 7.62 0.13
C ARG A 85 -1.84 6.21 0.12
N ILE A 86 -2.40 5.76 1.25
CA ILE A 86 -3.12 4.49 1.34
C ILE A 86 -4.34 4.51 0.41
N LYS A 87 -5.13 5.59 0.39
CA LYS A 87 -6.27 5.72 -0.54
C LYS A 87 -5.84 5.61 -2.00
N THR A 88 -4.72 6.21 -2.38
CA THR A 88 -4.16 6.09 -3.73
C THR A 88 -3.75 4.65 -4.04
N LEU A 89 -3.06 3.98 -3.12
CA LEU A 89 -2.64 2.58 -3.31
C LEU A 89 -3.83 1.62 -3.37
N THR A 90 -4.89 1.85 -2.58
CA THR A 90 -6.14 1.07 -2.65
C THR A 90 -6.77 1.16 -4.04
N ARG A 91 -6.88 2.37 -4.60
CA ARG A 91 -7.40 2.55 -5.97
C ARG A 91 -6.52 1.88 -7.02
N GLN A 92 -5.19 1.90 -6.83
CA GLN A 92 -4.26 1.21 -7.72
C GLN A 92 -4.40 -0.31 -7.62
N GLU A 93 -4.56 -0.84 -6.42
CA GLU A 93 -4.81 -2.25 -6.14
C GLU A 93 -6.10 -2.72 -6.82
N GLU A 94 -7.20 -1.99 -6.67
CA GLU A 94 -8.49 -2.28 -7.30
C GLU A 94 -8.37 -2.41 -8.83
N ARG A 95 -7.76 -1.42 -9.49
CA ARG A 95 -7.55 -1.44 -10.95
C ARG A 95 -6.69 -2.62 -11.41
N LEU A 96 -5.66 -2.96 -10.64
CA LEU A 96 -4.80 -4.11 -10.96
C LEU A 96 -5.55 -5.43 -10.79
N ARG A 97 -6.42 -5.55 -9.76
CA ARG A 97 -7.28 -6.73 -9.54
C ARG A 97 -8.30 -6.90 -10.66
N GLU A 98 -8.94 -5.81 -11.10
CA GLU A 98 -9.86 -5.82 -12.23
C GLU A 98 -9.16 -6.31 -13.51
N ARG A 99 -8.00 -5.71 -13.84
CA ARG A 99 -7.20 -6.11 -15.01
C ARG A 99 -6.73 -7.56 -14.92
N PHE A 100 -6.34 -8.02 -13.73
CA PHE A 100 -5.97 -9.41 -13.49
C PHE A 100 -7.13 -10.37 -13.79
N ALA A 101 -8.33 -10.07 -13.27
CA ALA A 101 -9.53 -10.87 -13.50
C ALA A 101 -9.95 -10.90 -14.98
N GLU A 102 -9.85 -9.77 -15.69
CA GLU A 102 -10.10 -9.70 -17.14
C GLU A 102 -9.13 -10.58 -17.94
N LEU A 103 -7.83 -10.51 -17.62
CA LEU A 103 -6.81 -11.33 -18.29
C LEU A 103 -7.02 -12.83 -18.00
N GLN A 104 -7.36 -13.20 -16.76
CA GLN A 104 -7.70 -14.58 -16.42
C GLN A 104 -8.90 -15.09 -17.23
N LYS A 105 -9.98 -14.30 -17.33
CA LYS A 105 -11.16 -14.67 -18.12
C LYS A 105 -10.83 -14.86 -19.61
N LYS A 106 -10.02 -13.97 -20.19
CA LYS A 106 -9.58 -14.08 -21.59
C LYS A 106 -8.76 -15.35 -21.83
N ILE A 107 -7.81 -15.65 -20.94
CA ILE A 107 -6.97 -16.85 -21.01
C ILE A 107 -7.83 -18.12 -20.91
N GLN A 108 -8.77 -18.17 -19.96
CA GLN A 108 -9.69 -19.31 -19.81
C GLN A 108 -10.57 -19.51 -21.04
N GLY A 109 -11.09 -18.43 -21.63
CA GLY A 109 -11.88 -18.49 -22.85
C GLY A 109 -11.11 -19.06 -24.05
N MET A 110 -9.84 -18.67 -24.21
CA MET A 110 -8.99 -19.20 -25.28
C MET A 110 -8.64 -20.67 -25.06
N LEU A 111 -8.31 -21.08 -23.83
CA LEU A 111 -8.04 -22.47 -23.50
C LEU A 111 -9.27 -23.37 -23.73
N GLY A 112 -10.46 -22.89 -23.40
CA GLY A 112 -11.72 -23.61 -23.66
C GLY A 112 -12.01 -23.80 -25.15
N GLN A 113 -11.65 -22.81 -25.99
CA GLN A 113 -11.77 -22.93 -27.46
C GLN A 113 -10.73 -23.85 -28.10
N GLN A 114 -9.57 -24.08 -27.45
CA GLN A 114 -8.57 -25.02 -27.94
C GLN A 114 -8.85 -26.48 -27.55
N ALA A 115 -9.67 -26.71 -26.52
CA ALA A 115 -9.99 -28.03 -26.00
C ALA A 115 -11.25 -28.65 -26.63
N GLY A 116 -12.05 -27.85 -27.36
CA GLY A 116 -13.20 -28.30 -28.15
C GLY A 116 -12.89 -28.32 -29.64
#